data_AF-A0A9D2N781-F1
#
_entry.id   AF-A0A9D2N781-F1
#
_cell.length_a   1.000
_cell.length_b   1.000
_cell.length_c   1.000
_cell.angle_alpha   90.00
_cell.angle_beta   90.00
_cell.angle_gamma   90.00
#
_symmetry.space_group_name_H-M   'P 1'
#
loop_
_entity.id
_entity.type
_entity.pdbx_description
1 polymer ?
#
loop_
_entity_poly.entity_id
_entity_poly.type
_entity_poly.pdbx_seq_one_letter_code
_entity_poly.pdbx_strand_id
1 'polypeptide(L)'
;MAKKRRKRRRRRSSRLTPVLVALLLILFIGAAGVITSAIRRYTPSDARMDLADYYQQGSADELSLILQDTVSTSKGRIEEGVAYIPYQVITEELGGRFYWDQETQKMLYTLPAEVLEIEPESSSYTRSGENVTEDYPIVRQIDGEYYIALEFLEQYMEIQGTVYEDPARAVILYKWGTVQTVKANEETQVRYQGGIKSPILKEAAKGEQMILLEELDNWSRVMTEDGIDGYVENSDLSAPEDTEYAYTGSYEENFTSLTRDHKINLAWHQVTSEAANQAFAADTQNMTGVNVISPTWFSVTSTQGNISSLASEDYVRQAHEKGLEVWGLIDNFNEDVSTLETLSVRSARQHIIDMLLSEARRVDLDGINVDFESLTEEEAVHFIQFIRELSVACRNNNLVLSIDNPVPQYTAFYNRREQGILADYVIIMGYDEHTVGSESAGSVASLPFVEEGITQTLSEVPKEKVINGVPFYTRLWTEANNGTVTSEVCSMDQADAYVEQHGMEVYWNTDVSQNYAEAATDKGVLKMWLEDEESLEEKMKLIQEYDLAGVAEWKLGFERDDVWAIISKYVQ
;
A
#
# COMPACT_ATOMS: atom_id res chain seq x y z
N MET A 1 -56.70 48.72 100.44
CA MET A 1 -57.47 47.48 100.60
C MET A 1 -57.64 46.80 99.24
N ALA A 2 -57.68 45.46 99.27
CA ALA A 2 -58.24 44.53 98.26
C ALA A 2 -57.22 43.63 97.52
N LYS A 3 -56.95 42.49 98.17
CA LYS A 3 -56.51 41.22 97.55
C LYS A 3 -57.50 40.78 96.49
N LYS A 4 -57.02 40.17 95.40
CA LYS A 4 -57.76 39.07 94.75
C LYS A 4 -56.81 37.98 94.28
N ARG A 5 -57.21 36.74 94.57
CA ARG A 5 -56.43 35.50 94.58
C ARG A 5 -56.94 34.61 93.43
N ARG A 6 -56.00 33.89 92.80
CA ARG A 6 -56.11 32.57 92.12
C ARG A 6 -56.90 32.44 90.81
N LYS A 7 -56.24 31.82 89.81
CA LYS A 7 -56.57 30.45 89.34
C LYS A 7 -55.40 29.83 88.54
N ARG A 8 -54.90 28.69 89.03
CA ARG A 8 -54.04 27.75 88.28
C ARG A 8 -54.95 27.00 87.28
N ARG A 9 -54.58 26.97 85.99
CA ARG A 9 -55.19 26.07 84.99
C ARG A 9 -54.05 25.24 84.38
N ARG A 10 -54.03 23.94 84.71
CA ARG A 10 -53.24 22.91 84.01
C ARG A 10 -53.76 22.83 82.57
N ARG A 11 -52.89 22.93 81.56
CA ARG A 11 -53.19 22.49 80.18
C ARG A 11 -52.00 21.66 79.68
N ARG A 12 -52.33 20.45 79.20
CA ARG A 12 -51.46 19.40 78.66
C ARG A 12 -50.45 19.99 77.67
N SER A 13 -49.18 19.63 77.79
CA SER A 13 -48.21 19.82 76.71
C SER A 13 -48.58 18.88 75.55
N SER A 14 -48.90 19.45 74.39
CA SER A 14 -48.93 18.68 73.15
C SER A 14 -47.48 18.37 72.77
N ARG A 15 -46.98 17.19 73.16
CA ARG A 15 -45.70 16.65 72.67
C ARG A 15 -45.65 16.47 71.13
N LEU A 16 -46.75 16.75 70.42
CA LEU A 16 -46.87 16.70 68.96
C LEU A 16 -46.27 17.91 68.22
N THR A 17 -46.26 19.10 68.82
CA THR A 17 -45.80 20.33 68.15
C THR A 17 -44.29 20.32 67.82
N PRO A 18 -43.38 19.91 68.72
CA PRO A 18 -41.95 19.81 68.37
C PRO A 18 -41.64 18.67 67.39
N VAL A 19 -42.44 17.59 67.40
CA VAL A 19 -42.30 16.47 66.45
C VAL A 19 -42.72 16.89 65.03
N LEU A 20 -43.79 17.67 64.90
CA LEU A 20 -44.25 18.19 63.61
C LEU A 20 -43.26 19.19 62.99
N VAL A 21 -42.65 20.04 63.82
CA VAL A 21 -41.59 20.98 63.40
C VAL A 21 -40.33 20.22 62.97
N ALA A 22 -39.93 19.17 63.68
CA ALA A 22 -38.81 18.32 63.29
C ALA A 22 -39.06 17.58 61.97
N LEU A 23 -40.27 17.05 61.75
CA LEU A 23 -40.66 16.40 60.48
C LEU A 23 -40.65 17.39 59.30
N LEU A 24 -41.14 18.62 59.49
CA LEU A 24 -41.08 19.68 58.48
C LEU A 24 -39.64 20.09 58.14
N LEU A 25 -38.76 20.18 59.15
CA LEU A 25 -37.33 20.43 58.95
C LEU A 25 -36.66 19.31 58.15
N ILE A 26 -36.97 18.04 58.44
CA ILE A 26 -36.46 16.89 57.68
C ILE A 26 -36.95 16.92 56.24
N LEU A 27 -38.23 17.24 56.01
CA LEU A 27 -38.80 17.40 54.66
C LEU A 27 -38.16 18.57 53.91
N PHE A 28 -37.89 19.68 54.58
CA PHE A 28 -37.24 20.84 53.99
C PHE A 28 -35.77 20.59 53.66
N ILE A 29 -35.03 19.90 54.54
CA ILE A 29 -33.65 19.47 54.29
C ILE A 29 -33.62 18.42 53.17
N GLY A 30 -34.59 17.51 53.13
CA GLY A 30 -34.76 16.53 52.05
C GLY A 30 -35.05 17.20 50.71
N ALA A 31 -36.00 18.15 50.68
CA ALA A 31 -36.31 18.93 49.48
C ALA A 31 -35.14 19.81 49.03
N ALA A 32 -34.45 20.47 49.97
CA ALA A 32 -33.23 21.22 49.67
C ALA A 32 -32.13 20.30 49.13
N GLY A 33 -31.97 19.10 49.69
CA GLY A 33 -31.03 18.09 49.19
C GLY A 33 -31.36 17.61 47.77
N VAL A 34 -32.64 17.37 47.47
CA VAL A 34 -33.10 17.00 46.12
C VAL A 34 -32.92 18.14 45.13
N ILE A 35 -33.26 19.38 45.50
CA ILE A 35 -33.06 20.57 44.66
C ILE A 35 -31.56 20.80 44.41
N THR A 36 -30.72 20.70 45.44
CA THR A 36 -29.27 20.85 45.30
C THR A 36 -28.67 19.75 44.44
N SER A 37 -29.15 18.51 44.57
CA SER A 37 -28.74 17.37 43.74
C SER A 37 -29.19 17.54 42.28
N ALA A 38 -30.41 18.00 42.06
CA ALA A 38 -30.93 18.30 40.73
C ALA A 38 -30.15 19.44 40.06
N ILE A 39 -29.90 20.54 40.76
CA ILE A 39 -29.06 21.64 40.28
C ILE A 39 -27.67 21.10 39.93
N ARG A 40 -27.01 20.37 40.83
CA ARG A 40 -25.69 19.77 40.55
C ARG A 40 -25.71 18.82 39.37
N ARG A 41 -26.81 18.13 39.08
CA ARG A 41 -26.91 17.21 37.94
C ARG A 41 -26.99 17.95 36.60
N TYR A 42 -27.66 19.11 36.55
CA TYR A 42 -27.88 19.88 35.33
C TYR A 42 -26.94 21.08 35.14
N THR A 43 -26.16 21.47 36.16
CA THR A 43 -25.12 22.52 36.01
C THR A 43 -23.92 21.95 35.27
N PRO A 44 -23.44 22.56 34.18
CA PRO A 44 -22.19 22.15 33.51
C PRO A 44 -20.97 22.20 34.44
N SER A 45 -19.95 21.40 34.14
CA SER A 45 -18.67 21.42 34.83
C SER A 45 -17.74 22.42 34.15
N ASP A 46 -17.12 23.29 34.95
CA ASP A 46 -16.05 24.21 34.53
C ASP A 46 -14.65 23.58 34.69
N ALA A 47 -14.58 22.29 35.03
CA ALA A 47 -13.30 21.59 35.13
C ALA A 47 -12.60 21.57 33.77
N ARG A 48 -11.34 22.00 33.74
CA ARG A 48 -10.50 21.97 32.55
C ARG A 48 -9.50 20.82 32.63
N MET A 49 -9.25 20.19 31.50
CA MET A 49 -8.17 19.22 31.34
C MET A 49 -7.00 19.95 30.70
N ASP A 50 -5.80 19.72 31.24
CA ASP A 50 -4.59 20.21 30.63
C ASP A 50 -4.36 19.47 29.31
N LEU A 51 -4.03 20.20 28.24
CA LEU A 51 -3.86 19.58 26.93
C LEU A 51 -2.61 18.69 26.86
N ALA A 52 -1.55 19.00 27.62
CA ALA A 52 -0.37 18.12 27.68
C ALA A 52 -0.73 16.79 28.37
N ASP A 53 -1.58 16.82 29.40
CA ASP A 53 -2.14 15.60 30.01
C ASP A 53 -3.02 14.82 29.01
N TYR A 54 -3.83 15.51 28.21
CA TYR A 54 -4.68 14.90 27.18
C TYR A 54 -3.86 14.18 26.11
N TYR A 55 -2.83 14.82 25.59
CA TYR A 55 -1.93 14.22 24.61
C TYR A 55 -0.90 13.27 25.25
N GLN A 56 -0.85 13.16 26.58
CA GLN A 56 0.11 12.34 27.33
C GLN A 56 1.58 12.70 27.05
N GLN A 57 1.89 14.00 26.98
CA GLN A 57 3.26 14.46 26.77
C GLN A 57 4.10 14.35 28.05
N GLY A 58 5.21 13.64 27.95
CA GLY A 58 6.15 13.40 29.05
C GLY A 58 7.23 14.47 29.20
N SER A 59 7.55 15.21 28.13
CA SER A 59 8.56 16.26 28.13
C SER A 59 8.23 17.40 27.17
N ALA A 60 8.91 18.55 27.35
CA ALA A 60 8.61 19.78 26.62
C ALA A 60 9.03 19.76 25.14
N ASP A 61 9.92 18.85 24.78
CA ASP A 61 10.41 18.60 23.42
C ASP A 61 9.56 17.58 22.66
N GLU A 62 8.57 16.94 23.28
CA GLU A 62 7.64 16.05 22.56
C GLU A 62 6.61 16.82 21.75
N LEU A 63 6.52 16.48 20.46
CA LEU A 63 5.53 17.02 19.55
C LEU A 63 4.40 16.01 19.37
N SER A 64 3.19 16.35 19.80
CA SER A 64 2.03 15.48 19.51
C SER A 64 1.65 15.56 18.04
N LEU A 65 1.37 14.42 17.42
CA LEU A 65 1.06 14.35 15.99
C LEU A 65 -0.43 14.08 15.80
N ILE A 66 -1.05 14.87 14.93
CA ILE A 66 -2.41 14.68 14.46
C ILE A 66 -2.31 14.45 12.96
N LEU A 67 -2.61 13.23 12.53
CA LEU A 67 -2.49 12.83 11.14
C LEU A 67 -3.90 12.79 10.54
N GLN A 68 -4.17 13.74 9.65
CA GLN A 68 -5.48 14.05 9.08
C GLN A 68 -6.55 14.42 10.13
N ASP A 69 -7.13 13.42 10.77
CA ASP A 69 -8.25 13.50 11.71
C ASP A 69 -8.04 12.58 12.94
N THR A 70 -6.83 12.04 13.08
CA THR A 70 -6.48 11.05 14.10
C THR A 70 -5.30 11.54 14.93
N VAL A 71 -5.46 11.54 16.26
CA VAL A 71 -4.35 11.77 17.19
C VAL A 71 -3.47 10.52 17.21
N SER A 72 -2.25 10.63 16.69
CA SER A 72 -1.31 9.50 16.64
C SER A 72 -0.79 9.16 18.03
N THR A 73 -0.56 7.87 18.26
CA THR A 73 0.17 7.37 19.44
C THR A 73 1.66 7.70 19.36
N SER A 74 2.19 7.86 18.14
CA SER A 74 3.57 8.26 17.90
C SER A 74 3.74 9.75 18.19
N LYS A 75 4.92 10.11 18.70
CA LYS A 75 5.28 11.49 19.02
C LYS A 75 6.44 11.92 18.16
N GLY A 76 6.33 13.12 17.59
CA GLY A 76 7.47 13.80 17.00
C GLY A 76 8.34 14.46 18.06
N ARG A 77 9.27 15.28 17.59
CA ARG A 77 10.15 16.10 18.42
C ARG A 77 10.11 17.54 17.93
N ILE A 78 10.27 18.50 18.84
CA ILE A 78 10.51 19.89 18.50
C ILE A 78 11.89 20.29 19.03
N GLU A 79 12.81 20.62 18.11
CA GLU A 79 14.17 21.02 18.47
C GLU A 79 14.51 22.34 17.80
N GLU A 80 14.98 23.30 18.60
CA GLU A 80 15.36 24.63 18.11
C GLU A 80 14.25 25.35 17.31
N GLY A 81 12.98 24.99 17.59
CA GLY A 81 11.80 25.53 16.91
C GLY A 81 11.36 24.75 15.66
N VAL A 82 12.07 23.69 15.28
CA VAL A 82 11.78 22.87 14.10
C VAL A 82 11.05 21.60 14.53
N ALA A 83 9.94 21.28 13.84
CA ALA A 83 9.19 20.05 14.06
C ALA A 83 9.81 18.89 13.28
N TYR A 84 10.01 17.76 13.96
CA TYR A 84 10.59 16.54 13.42
C TYR A 84 9.62 15.38 13.57
N ILE A 85 9.34 14.69 12.47
CA ILE A 85 8.39 13.59 12.38
C ILE A 85 9.16 12.26 12.39
N PRO A 86 8.73 11.25 13.18
CA PRO A 86 9.41 9.96 13.22
C PRO A 86 9.44 9.30 11.84
N TYR A 87 10.58 8.73 11.48
CA TYR A 87 10.76 7.98 10.23
C TYR A 87 9.66 6.92 10.03
N GLN A 88 9.31 6.18 11.08
CA GLN A 88 8.27 5.15 11.03
C GLN A 88 6.90 5.72 10.63
N VAL A 89 6.50 6.87 11.20
CA VAL A 89 5.22 7.53 10.85
C VAL A 89 5.21 7.93 9.38
N ILE A 90 6.36 8.42 8.88
CA ILE A 90 6.50 8.85 7.49
C ILE A 90 6.32 7.66 6.54
N THR A 91 6.94 6.52 6.82
CA THR A 91 6.90 5.35 5.94
C THR A 91 5.63 4.51 6.08
N GLU A 92 5.05 4.41 7.28
CA GLU A 92 3.91 3.54 7.56
C GLU A 92 2.56 4.25 7.45
N GLU A 93 2.49 5.55 7.77
CA GLU A 93 1.22 6.30 7.83
C GLU A 93 1.09 7.36 6.74
N LEU A 94 2.17 8.08 6.42
CA LEU A 94 2.15 9.19 5.46
C LEU A 94 2.54 8.77 4.02
N GLY A 95 3.04 7.55 3.82
CA GLY A 95 3.41 7.03 2.50
C GLY A 95 4.68 7.65 1.89
N GLY A 96 5.59 8.18 2.72
CA GLY A 96 6.85 8.77 2.25
C GLY A 96 7.83 7.72 1.73
N ARG A 97 8.59 8.07 0.68
CA ARG A 97 9.59 7.18 0.03
C ARG A 97 10.99 7.26 0.66
N PHE A 98 11.05 7.69 1.91
CA PHE A 98 12.30 7.71 2.65
C PHE A 98 12.74 6.28 2.96
N TYR A 99 14.05 6.05 2.90
CA TYR A 99 14.64 4.76 3.19
C TYR A 99 15.93 4.95 3.99
N TRP A 100 15.99 4.37 5.19
CA TRP A 100 17.21 4.34 5.97
C TRP A 100 18.19 3.30 5.41
N ASP A 101 19.33 3.75 4.89
CA ASP A 101 20.36 2.89 4.35
C ASP A 101 21.40 2.53 5.40
N GLN A 102 21.37 1.26 5.84
CA GLN A 102 22.23 0.78 6.92
C GLN A 102 23.72 0.72 6.53
N GLU A 103 24.05 0.50 5.26
CA GLU A 103 25.47 0.45 4.84
C GLU A 103 26.11 1.83 4.88
N THR A 104 25.44 2.84 4.31
CA THR A 104 25.98 4.20 4.22
C THR A 104 25.67 5.06 5.43
N GLN A 105 24.76 4.62 6.31
CA GLN A 105 24.26 5.39 7.46
C GLN A 105 23.65 6.73 7.02
N LYS A 106 22.86 6.70 5.93
CA LYS A 106 22.20 7.87 5.37
C LYS A 106 20.72 7.60 5.13
N MET A 107 19.94 8.66 5.20
CA MET A 107 18.56 8.65 4.73
C MET A 107 18.54 8.88 3.22
N LEU A 108 17.92 7.96 2.49
CA LEU A 108 17.72 8.06 1.05
C LEU A 108 16.33 8.59 0.74
N TYR A 109 16.22 9.38 -0.32
CA TYR A 109 14.94 9.78 -0.89
C TYR A 109 15.01 9.72 -2.41
N THR A 110 14.11 9.00 -3.06
CA THR A 110 14.15 8.79 -4.51
C THR A 110 13.28 9.82 -5.22
N LEU A 111 13.92 10.70 -5.99
CA LEU A 111 13.27 11.59 -6.95
C LEU A 111 13.14 10.88 -8.31
N PRO A 112 12.40 11.46 -9.26
CA PRO A 112 12.43 10.99 -10.63
C PRO A 112 13.87 10.89 -11.16
N ALA A 113 14.66 11.96 -11.23
CA ALA A 113 15.95 11.89 -11.94
C ALA A 113 17.15 11.38 -11.10
N GLU A 114 17.02 11.29 -9.77
CA GLU A 114 18.15 11.03 -8.86
C GLU A 114 17.70 10.46 -7.51
N VAL A 115 18.65 9.93 -6.74
CA VAL A 115 18.43 9.54 -5.33
C VAL A 115 19.19 10.50 -4.45
N LEU A 116 18.48 11.22 -3.59
CA LEU A 116 19.08 12.08 -2.58
C LEU A 116 19.69 11.23 -1.46
N GLU A 117 20.84 11.68 -0.96
CA GLU A 117 21.50 11.10 0.21
C GLU A 117 21.63 12.17 1.29
N ILE A 118 21.04 11.90 2.45
CA ILE A 118 20.97 12.87 3.54
C ILE A 118 21.67 12.27 4.77
N GLU A 119 22.74 12.91 5.20
CA GLU A 119 23.48 12.52 6.41
C GLU A 119 22.72 13.01 7.66
N PRO A 120 22.54 12.17 8.69
CA PRO A 120 21.99 12.60 9.96
C PRO A 120 22.77 13.79 10.54
N GLU A 121 22.06 14.69 11.23
CA GLU A 121 22.58 15.92 11.82
C GLU A 121 23.10 16.96 10.81
N SER A 122 23.05 16.67 9.50
CA SER A 122 23.40 17.61 8.44
C SER A 122 22.22 18.50 8.06
N SER A 123 22.50 19.77 7.79
CA SER A 123 21.58 20.71 7.15
C SER A 123 21.75 20.76 5.64
N SER A 124 22.60 19.90 5.06
CA SER A 124 22.96 19.95 3.65
C SER A 124 22.92 18.58 2.98
N TYR A 125 22.58 18.59 1.70
CA TYR A 125 22.50 17.42 0.83
C TYR A 125 22.84 17.83 -0.62
N THR A 126 23.20 16.85 -1.45
CA THR A 126 23.44 17.10 -2.87
C THR A 126 22.19 16.83 -3.68
N ARG A 127 21.83 17.77 -4.56
CA ARG A 127 20.75 17.63 -5.54
C ARG A 127 21.24 18.14 -6.89
N SER A 128 21.10 17.32 -7.92
CA SER A 128 21.51 17.64 -9.30
C SER A 128 22.97 18.11 -9.41
N GLY A 129 23.84 17.56 -8.55
CA GLY A 129 25.27 17.92 -8.46
C GLY A 129 25.59 19.20 -7.69
N GLU A 130 24.58 19.90 -7.17
CA GLU A 130 24.73 21.11 -6.35
C GLU A 130 24.48 20.82 -4.88
N ASN A 131 25.21 21.50 -3.99
CA ASN A 131 24.98 21.38 -2.55
C ASN A 131 23.84 22.34 -2.14
N VAL A 132 22.74 21.77 -1.66
CA VAL A 132 21.60 22.50 -1.09
C VAL A 132 21.79 22.54 0.43
N THR A 133 21.42 23.65 1.07
CA THR A 133 21.56 23.84 2.52
C THR A 133 20.30 24.48 3.07
N GLU A 134 19.71 23.81 4.05
CA GLU A 134 18.58 24.29 4.85
C GLU A 134 19.09 25.04 6.10
N ASP A 135 18.22 25.80 6.75
CA ASP A 135 18.54 26.50 8.00
C ASP A 135 18.46 25.57 9.24
N TYR A 136 18.13 24.30 9.05
CA TYR A 136 17.92 23.29 10.08
C TYR A 136 18.54 21.94 9.70
N PRO A 137 18.93 21.08 10.67
CA PRO A 137 19.28 19.70 10.39
C PRO A 137 18.10 18.94 9.76
N ILE A 138 18.32 18.26 8.64
CA ILE A 138 17.22 17.65 7.87
C ILE A 138 16.74 16.36 8.54
N VAL A 139 17.69 15.54 8.97
CA VAL A 139 17.46 14.29 9.69
C VAL A 139 18.11 14.39 11.06
N ARG A 140 17.37 14.01 12.10
CA ARG A 140 17.86 13.92 13.47
C ARG A 140 17.86 12.47 13.93
N GLN A 141 18.85 12.12 14.73
CA GLN A 141 18.87 10.85 15.47
C GLN A 141 18.65 11.12 16.96
N ILE A 142 17.49 10.71 17.47
CA ILE A 142 17.07 10.96 18.86
C ILE A 142 16.71 9.63 19.49
N ASP A 143 17.37 9.29 20.61
CA ASP A 143 17.19 8.03 21.34
C ASP A 143 17.37 6.75 20.48
N GLY A 144 18.13 6.83 19.39
CA GLY A 144 18.38 5.73 18.46
C GLY A 144 17.39 5.65 17.29
N GLU A 145 16.35 6.49 17.29
CA GLU A 145 15.35 6.59 16.23
C GLU A 145 15.65 7.78 15.30
N TYR A 146 15.22 7.69 14.04
CA TYR A 146 15.39 8.76 13.07
C TYR A 146 14.12 9.59 12.94
N TYR A 147 14.31 10.90 12.82
CA TYR A 147 13.24 11.85 12.58
C TYR A 147 13.62 12.78 11.44
N ILE A 148 12.63 13.20 10.64
CA ILE A 148 12.84 14.06 9.48
C ILE A 148 12.07 15.36 9.71
N ALA A 149 12.69 16.50 9.41
CA ALA A 149 12.09 17.82 9.57
C ALA A 149 10.80 17.92 8.73
N LEU A 150 9.70 18.35 9.35
CA LEU A 150 8.39 18.52 8.69
C LEU A 150 8.48 19.46 7.48
N GLU A 151 9.22 20.56 7.61
CA GLU A 151 9.45 21.51 6.52
C GLU A 151 10.17 20.86 5.33
N PHE A 152 11.06 19.89 5.57
CA PHE A 152 11.70 19.12 4.50
C PHE A 152 10.73 18.13 3.87
N LEU A 153 9.89 17.46 4.68
CA LEU A 153 8.86 16.57 4.16
C LEU A 153 7.88 17.29 3.24
N GLU A 154 7.46 18.51 3.57
CA GLU A 154 6.57 19.32 2.71
C GLU A 154 7.19 19.68 1.35
N GLN A 155 8.53 19.65 1.23
CA GLN A 155 9.21 19.83 -0.06
C GLN A 155 9.18 18.57 -0.94
N TYR A 156 8.97 17.40 -0.35
CA TYR A 156 9.14 16.08 -0.98
C TYR A 156 7.94 15.15 -0.75
N MET A 157 6.82 15.66 -0.25
CA MET A 157 5.60 14.90 -0.02
C MET A 157 4.40 15.82 -0.19
N GLU A 158 3.29 15.25 -0.66
CA GLU A 158 2.01 15.95 -0.80
C GLU A 158 1.31 16.03 0.57
N ILE A 159 1.95 16.73 1.52
CA ILE A 159 1.46 16.93 2.88
C ILE A 159 1.44 18.42 3.24
N GLN A 160 0.62 18.79 4.21
CA GLN A 160 0.60 20.13 4.78
C GLN A 160 0.58 20.08 6.30
N GLY A 161 1.61 20.65 6.91
CA GLY A 161 1.83 20.71 8.33
C GLY A 161 1.45 22.06 8.93
N THR A 162 0.85 22.06 10.12
CA THR A 162 0.75 23.26 10.96
C THR A 162 1.15 22.92 12.37
N VAL A 163 2.15 23.65 12.89
CA VAL A 163 2.68 23.47 14.25
C VAL A 163 2.02 24.48 15.18
N TYR A 164 1.52 24.00 16.30
CA TYR A 164 0.93 24.80 17.37
C TYR A 164 1.77 24.66 18.64
N GLU A 165 1.82 25.74 19.41
CA GLU A 165 2.45 25.78 20.73
C GLU A 165 1.41 25.54 21.85
N ASP A 166 1.89 25.25 23.06
CA ASP A 166 1.11 25.14 24.30
C ASP A 166 -0.16 24.23 24.24
N PRO A 167 0.02 22.90 24.22
CA PRO A 167 1.28 22.18 24.06
C PRO A 167 1.72 22.07 22.59
N ALA A 168 3.01 21.77 22.40
CA ALA A 168 3.57 21.51 21.08
C ALA A 168 2.83 20.37 20.36
N ARG A 169 2.24 20.65 19.21
CA ARG A 169 1.56 19.66 18.37
C ARG A 169 1.63 20.04 16.89
N ALA A 170 1.64 19.05 16.02
CA ALA A 170 1.57 19.24 14.57
C ALA A 170 0.32 18.57 14.02
N VAL A 171 -0.48 19.32 13.28
CA VAL A 171 -1.57 18.81 12.45
C VAL A 171 -1.02 18.64 11.05
N ILE A 172 -1.04 17.40 10.53
CA ILE A 172 -0.48 17.04 9.22
C ILE A 172 -1.62 16.50 8.37
N LEU A 173 -1.99 17.26 7.33
CA LEU A 173 -2.95 16.84 6.32
C LEU A 173 -2.20 16.12 5.20
N TYR A 174 -2.71 14.96 4.79
CA TYR A 174 -2.13 14.13 3.73
C TYR A 174 -3.19 13.37 2.92
N LYS A 175 -4.47 13.60 3.21
CA LYS A 175 -5.62 13.09 2.47
C LYS A 175 -6.47 14.29 2.02
N TRP A 176 -6.77 14.31 0.73
CA TRP A 176 -7.50 15.39 0.07
C TRP A 176 -8.87 14.90 -0.39
N GLY A 177 -9.79 15.84 -0.59
CA GLY A 177 -11.17 15.57 -0.97
C GLY A 177 -12.19 16.17 -0.01
N THR A 178 -13.43 15.73 -0.14
CA THR A 178 -14.54 16.24 0.66
C THR A 178 -14.57 15.61 2.05
N VAL A 179 -14.62 16.45 3.09
CA VAL A 179 -14.84 16.06 4.49
C VAL A 179 -16.09 16.72 5.05
N GLN A 180 -16.72 16.09 6.05
CA GLN A 180 -17.82 16.70 6.78
C GLN A 180 -17.28 17.68 7.82
N THR A 181 -17.84 18.88 7.87
CA THR A 181 -17.49 19.88 8.89
C THR A 181 -18.71 20.51 9.52
N VAL A 182 -18.53 21.06 10.72
CA VAL A 182 -19.54 21.81 11.47
C VAL A 182 -18.93 23.12 11.96
N LYS A 183 -19.79 24.11 12.24
CA LYS A 183 -19.38 25.40 12.81
C LYS A 183 -20.08 25.64 14.14
N ALA A 184 -19.36 26.24 15.09
CA ALA A 184 -19.97 26.65 16.35
C ALA A 184 -20.95 27.82 16.14
N ASN A 185 -22.22 27.66 16.49
CA ASN A 185 -23.26 28.70 16.37
C ASN A 185 -23.07 29.85 17.37
N GLU A 186 -22.42 29.56 18.49
CA GLU A 186 -22.03 30.46 19.57
C GLU A 186 -20.71 30.02 20.20
N GLU A 187 -20.21 30.79 21.17
CA GLU A 187 -19.05 30.36 21.96
C GLU A 187 -19.44 29.12 22.78
N THR A 188 -18.72 28.02 22.59
CA THR A 188 -19.04 26.71 23.19
C THR A 188 -17.77 25.98 23.64
N GLN A 189 -17.95 24.84 24.30
CA GLN A 189 -16.87 24.08 24.92
C GLN A 189 -16.64 22.76 24.18
N VAL A 190 -15.41 22.55 23.74
CA VAL A 190 -14.92 21.25 23.28
C VAL A 190 -14.53 20.44 24.52
N ARG A 191 -15.25 19.35 24.78
CA ARG A 191 -15.06 18.51 25.96
C ARG A 191 -14.37 17.20 25.64
N TYR A 192 -13.68 16.61 26.61
CA TYR A 192 -12.99 15.32 26.44
C TYR A 192 -13.93 14.15 26.13
N GLN A 193 -15.18 14.21 26.58
CA GLN A 193 -16.22 13.19 26.36
C GLN A 193 -17.58 13.87 26.21
N GLY A 194 -18.51 13.21 25.52
CA GLY A 194 -19.90 13.66 25.43
C GLY A 194 -20.53 13.77 26.83
N GLY A 195 -20.89 14.99 27.22
CA GLY A 195 -21.62 15.26 28.45
C GLY A 195 -21.12 16.48 29.21
N ILE A 196 -22.06 17.24 29.76
CA ILE A 196 -21.80 18.50 30.50
C ILE A 196 -20.89 18.36 31.73
N LYS A 197 -20.56 17.14 32.16
CA LYS A 197 -19.66 16.86 33.29
C LYS A 197 -18.24 16.54 32.88
N SER A 198 -18.02 16.26 31.60
CA SER A 198 -16.69 15.98 31.08
C SER A 198 -15.81 17.23 31.13
N PRO A 199 -14.52 17.10 31.44
CA PRO A 199 -13.58 18.22 31.41
C PRO A 199 -13.56 18.92 30.05
N ILE A 200 -13.33 20.23 30.09
CA ILE A 200 -13.18 21.09 28.92
C ILE A 200 -11.73 21.02 28.44
N LEU A 201 -11.53 20.77 27.15
CA LEU A 201 -10.23 20.81 26.47
C LEU A 201 -9.94 22.21 25.91
N LYS A 202 -10.94 22.84 25.27
CA LYS A 202 -10.83 24.16 24.64
C LYS A 202 -12.19 24.87 24.62
N GLU A 203 -12.16 26.20 24.60
CA GLU A 203 -13.32 27.03 24.24
C GLU A 203 -13.26 27.29 22.72
N ALA A 204 -14.31 26.91 22.00
CA ALA A 204 -14.45 27.16 20.58
C ALA A 204 -15.18 28.50 20.36
N ALA A 205 -14.61 29.35 19.52
CA ALA A 205 -15.22 30.64 19.20
C ALA A 205 -16.43 30.46 18.29
N LYS A 206 -17.39 31.39 18.37
CA LYS A 206 -18.51 31.42 17.41
C LYS A 206 -17.97 31.48 15.96
N GLY A 207 -18.42 30.55 15.14
CA GLY A 207 -18.05 30.40 13.74
C GLY A 207 -16.79 29.56 13.51
N GLU A 208 -16.12 29.09 14.57
CA GLU A 208 -14.99 28.16 14.46
C GLU A 208 -15.45 26.87 13.78
N GLN A 209 -14.73 26.50 12.71
CA GLN A 209 -15.01 25.30 11.93
C GLN A 209 -14.25 24.12 12.51
N MET A 210 -14.89 22.95 12.52
CA MET A 210 -14.34 21.71 13.05
C MET A 210 -14.71 20.57 12.10
N ILE A 211 -13.84 19.58 11.96
CA ILE A 211 -14.15 18.34 11.22
C ILE A 211 -15.13 17.53 12.07
N LEU A 212 -16.20 17.05 11.46
CA LEU A 212 -17.16 16.16 12.12
C LEU A 212 -16.65 14.73 12.00
N LEU A 213 -16.32 14.11 13.14
CA LEU A 213 -15.83 12.73 13.20
C LEU A 213 -16.97 11.73 13.40
N GLU A 214 -17.93 12.06 14.28
CA GLU A 214 -19.07 11.20 14.60
C GLU A 214 -20.25 12.02 15.14
N GLU A 215 -21.47 11.74 14.67
CA GLU A 215 -22.69 12.35 15.19
C GLU A 215 -23.40 11.38 16.17
N LEU A 216 -23.59 11.80 17.42
CA LEU A 216 -24.35 11.07 18.45
C LEU A 216 -25.66 11.81 18.78
N ASP A 217 -26.52 11.20 19.60
CA ASP A 217 -27.87 11.72 19.90
C ASP A 217 -27.92 13.20 20.35
N ASN A 218 -27.03 13.61 21.26
CA ASN A 218 -27.00 14.98 21.80
C ASN A 218 -25.64 15.67 21.66
N TRP A 219 -24.62 14.93 21.20
CA TRP A 219 -23.24 15.39 21.12
C TRP A 219 -22.65 14.94 19.80
N SER A 220 -21.71 15.70 19.27
CA SER A 220 -20.92 15.30 18.11
C SER A 220 -19.46 15.26 18.52
N ARG A 221 -18.76 14.20 18.09
CA ARG A 221 -17.30 14.12 18.17
C ARG A 221 -16.73 14.91 17.01
N VAL A 222 -15.82 15.84 17.32
CA VAL A 222 -15.27 16.80 16.37
C VAL A 222 -13.75 16.90 16.54
N MET A 223 -13.06 17.23 15.45
CA MET A 223 -11.67 17.68 15.47
C MET A 223 -11.60 19.19 15.23
N THR A 224 -10.98 19.93 16.14
CA THR A 224 -10.68 21.34 15.90
C THR A 224 -9.55 21.49 14.86
N GLU A 225 -9.47 22.66 14.22
CA GLU A 225 -8.40 22.98 13.26
C GLU A 225 -7.00 22.80 13.87
N ASP A 226 -6.86 23.09 15.16
CA ASP A 226 -5.63 22.89 15.92
C ASP A 226 -5.47 21.48 16.54
N GLY A 227 -6.22 20.48 16.05
CA GLY A 227 -5.97 19.06 16.30
C GLY A 227 -6.50 18.50 17.62
N ILE A 228 -7.55 19.09 18.19
CA ILE A 228 -8.16 18.58 19.44
C ILE A 228 -9.35 17.69 19.10
N ASP A 229 -9.27 16.41 19.45
CA ASP A 229 -10.39 15.45 19.39
C ASP A 229 -11.25 15.60 20.64
N GLY A 230 -12.49 16.05 20.46
CA GLY A 230 -13.41 16.23 21.57
C GLY A 230 -14.85 16.22 21.15
N TYR A 231 -15.72 16.65 22.07
CA TYR A 231 -17.17 16.57 21.93
C TYR A 231 -17.81 17.93 22.17
N VAL A 232 -18.75 18.30 21.30
CA VAL A 232 -19.55 19.53 21.40
C VAL A 232 -21.03 19.14 21.38
N GLU A 233 -21.88 19.90 22.09
CA GLU A 233 -23.32 19.64 22.13
C GLU A 233 -23.96 19.99 20.79
N ASN A 234 -24.83 19.13 20.26
CA ASN A 234 -25.39 19.30 18.91
C ASN A 234 -26.19 20.61 18.77
N SER A 235 -26.78 21.12 19.85
CA SER A 235 -27.50 22.40 19.84
C SER A 235 -26.62 23.60 19.49
N ASP A 236 -25.32 23.46 19.74
CA ASP A 236 -24.34 24.54 19.61
C ASP A 236 -23.63 24.49 18.25
N LEU A 237 -23.93 23.47 17.43
CA LEU A 237 -23.32 23.24 16.12
C LEU A 237 -24.29 23.55 14.97
N SER A 238 -23.73 24.00 13.86
CA SER A 238 -24.46 24.05 12.58
C SER A 238 -24.82 22.64 12.12
N ALA A 239 -25.70 22.54 11.11
CA ALA A 239 -25.80 21.30 10.36
C ALA A 239 -24.45 20.97 9.70
N PRO A 240 -24.12 19.68 9.47
CA PRO A 240 -22.94 19.28 8.74
C PRO A 240 -22.92 19.88 7.32
N GLU A 241 -21.74 20.31 6.89
CA GLU A 241 -21.47 20.86 5.56
C GLU A 241 -20.27 20.14 4.93
N ASP A 242 -20.41 19.77 3.66
CA ASP A 242 -19.30 19.28 2.82
C ASP A 242 -18.26 20.39 2.66
N THR A 243 -17.02 20.12 3.03
CA THR A 243 -15.88 21.02 2.82
C THR A 243 -14.81 20.31 2.03
N GLU A 244 -14.33 20.96 0.97
CA GLU A 244 -13.26 20.41 0.14
C GLU A 244 -11.90 20.76 0.73
N TYR A 245 -11.10 19.73 1.00
CA TYR A 245 -9.70 19.87 1.38
C TYR A 245 -8.86 19.61 0.14
N ALA A 246 -8.09 20.61 -0.28
CA ALA A 246 -7.22 20.51 -1.44
C ALA A 246 -5.79 20.82 -1.01
N TYR A 247 -4.84 20.09 -1.59
CA TYR A 247 -3.43 20.40 -1.45
C TYR A 247 -3.15 21.80 -2.02
N THR A 248 -2.53 22.65 -1.20
CA THR A 248 -2.15 24.02 -1.60
C THR A 248 -0.64 24.26 -1.60
N GLY A 249 0.15 23.23 -1.32
CA GLY A 249 1.60 23.30 -1.44
C GLY A 249 2.06 23.23 -2.89
N SER A 250 3.38 23.12 -3.08
CA SER A 250 4.02 23.12 -4.40
C SER A 250 4.73 21.83 -4.75
N TYR A 251 4.65 20.81 -3.90
CA TYR A 251 5.26 19.52 -4.20
C TYR A 251 4.53 18.87 -5.39
N GLU A 252 5.31 18.48 -6.38
CA GLU A 252 4.86 17.71 -7.52
C GLU A 252 6.01 16.77 -7.91
N GLU A 253 5.72 15.47 -7.96
CA GLU A 253 6.65 14.47 -8.48
C GLU A 253 6.04 13.75 -9.67
N ASN A 254 6.73 13.84 -10.79
CA ASN A 254 6.33 13.18 -12.02
C ASN A 254 7.35 12.11 -12.40
N PHE A 255 7.07 10.87 -12.00
CA PHE A 255 7.77 9.70 -12.52
C PHE A 255 7.22 9.41 -13.92
N THR A 256 7.93 9.91 -14.93
CA THR A 256 7.55 9.69 -16.33
C THR A 256 7.68 8.23 -16.69
N SER A 257 6.77 7.74 -17.53
CA SER A 257 6.84 6.38 -18.06
C SER A 257 7.07 6.35 -19.57
N LEU A 258 7.87 5.39 -20.01
CA LEU A 258 8.06 4.99 -21.40
C LEU A 258 6.94 4.03 -21.83
N THR A 259 5.68 4.47 -21.73
CA THR A 259 4.55 3.71 -22.27
C THR A 259 4.52 3.75 -23.80
N ARG A 260 3.78 2.85 -24.42
CA ARG A 260 3.56 2.79 -25.87
C ARG A 260 2.14 3.25 -26.23
N ASP A 261 1.98 3.69 -27.47
CA ASP A 261 0.68 4.05 -28.05
C ASP A 261 -0.13 2.85 -28.56
N HIS A 262 0.42 1.65 -28.38
CA HIS A 262 -0.15 0.35 -28.71
C HIS A 262 -0.05 -0.56 -27.48
N LYS A 263 -0.83 -1.64 -27.45
CA LYS A 263 -0.76 -2.62 -26.36
C LYS A 263 0.54 -3.44 -26.48
N ILE A 264 1.13 -3.75 -25.33
CA ILE A 264 2.27 -4.66 -25.24
C ILE A 264 1.77 -6.09 -25.46
N ASN A 265 2.43 -6.81 -26.35
CA ASN A 265 2.26 -8.24 -26.58
C ASN A 265 3.65 -8.85 -26.39
N LEU A 266 3.88 -9.40 -25.20
CA LEU A 266 5.19 -9.83 -24.71
C LEU A 266 5.29 -11.35 -24.63
N ALA A 267 6.27 -11.95 -25.29
CA ALA A 267 6.58 -13.37 -25.08
C ALA A 267 7.80 -13.52 -24.17
N TRP A 268 7.68 -14.25 -23.06
CA TRP A 268 8.87 -14.66 -22.31
C TRP A 268 9.56 -15.80 -23.04
N HIS A 269 10.87 -15.67 -23.23
CA HIS A 269 11.70 -16.68 -23.88
C HIS A 269 12.71 -17.26 -22.89
N GLN A 270 12.46 -18.50 -22.46
CA GLN A 270 13.33 -19.16 -21.48
C GLN A 270 14.65 -19.58 -22.13
N VAL A 271 15.70 -18.80 -21.86
CA VAL A 271 17.08 -19.04 -22.29
C VAL A 271 17.89 -19.52 -21.08
N THR A 272 18.37 -20.76 -21.11
CA THR A 272 19.08 -21.38 -19.97
C THR A 272 20.59 -21.51 -20.18
N SER A 273 21.10 -21.11 -21.35
CA SER A 273 22.53 -21.08 -21.67
C SER A 273 22.81 -20.13 -22.83
N GLU A 274 24.07 -19.70 -22.99
CA GLU A 274 24.47 -18.86 -24.12
C GLU A 274 24.17 -19.52 -25.47
N ALA A 275 24.30 -20.84 -25.55
CA ALA A 275 24.01 -21.60 -26.77
C ALA A 275 22.51 -21.61 -27.11
N ALA A 276 21.63 -21.52 -26.11
CA ALA A 276 20.18 -21.49 -26.33
C ALA A 276 19.73 -20.21 -27.08
N ASN A 277 20.50 -19.12 -27.01
CA ASN A 277 20.21 -17.92 -27.82
C ASN A 277 20.18 -18.21 -29.33
N GLN A 278 20.89 -19.24 -29.81
CA GLN A 278 20.92 -19.59 -31.23
C GLN A 278 19.57 -20.16 -31.72
N ALA A 279 18.68 -20.56 -30.80
CA ALA A 279 17.36 -21.08 -31.13
C ALA A 279 16.33 -19.97 -31.45
N PHE A 280 16.62 -18.69 -31.14
CA PHE A 280 15.71 -17.56 -31.35
C PHE A 280 15.00 -17.56 -32.71
N ALA A 281 15.73 -17.76 -33.80
CA ALA A 281 15.16 -17.74 -35.15
C ALA A 281 14.14 -18.86 -35.36
N ALA A 282 14.40 -20.05 -34.78
CA ALA A 282 13.49 -21.19 -34.86
C ALA A 282 12.29 -21.00 -33.92
N ASP A 283 12.51 -20.54 -32.70
CA ASP A 283 11.46 -20.37 -31.69
C ASP A 283 10.49 -19.24 -32.07
N THR A 284 10.96 -18.23 -32.80
CA THR A 284 10.13 -17.10 -33.27
C THR A 284 9.65 -17.24 -34.71
N GLN A 285 9.76 -18.43 -35.34
CA GLN A 285 9.45 -18.58 -36.76
C GLN A 285 7.95 -18.44 -37.06
N ASN A 286 7.10 -18.94 -36.15
CA ASN A 286 5.64 -18.95 -36.29
C ASN A 286 4.96 -17.87 -35.42
N MET A 287 5.72 -17.22 -34.55
CA MET A 287 5.25 -16.15 -33.69
C MET A 287 4.79 -14.96 -34.54
N THR A 288 3.51 -14.58 -34.39
CA THR A 288 2.95 -13.40 -35.04
C THR A 288 2.39 -12.44 -34.02
N GLY A 289 2.69 -11.16 -34.21
CA GLY A 289 2.04 -10.07 -33.51
C GLY A 289 2.57 -9.71 -32.13
N VAL A 290 3.48 -10.52 -31.59
CA VAL A 290 4.35 -10.13 -30.48
C VAL A 290 5.17 -8.91 -30.90
N ASN A 291 5.30 -7.93 -30.00
CA ASN A 291 6.09 -6.72 -30.19
C ASN A 291 7.20 -6.55 -29.14
N VAL A 292 7.18 -7.36 -28.08
CA VAL A 292 8.25 -7.41 -27.07
C VAL A 292 8.64 -8.87 -26.84
N ILE A 293 9.94 -9.15 -26.72
CA ILE A 293 10.43 -10.45 -26.26
C ILE A 293 11.28 -10.29 -25.00
N SER A 294 11.03 -11.14 -24.00
CA SER A 294 11.70 -11.07 -22.70
C SER A 294 12.54 -12.33 -22.44
N PRO A 295 13.83 -12.34 -22.79
CA PRO A 295 14.69 -13.50 -22.54
C PRO A 295 15.20 -13.56 -21.09
N THR A 296 15.18 -14.76 -20.49
CA THR A 296 15.68 -15.02 -19.12
C THR A 296 17.22 -14.97 -19.06
N TRP A 297 17.79 -13.77 -19.06
CA TRP A 297 19.22 -13.57 -19.33
C TRP A 297 20.09 -13.31 -18.12
N PHE A 298 19.56 -12.68 -17.08
CA PHE A 298 20.33 -12.25 -15.94
C PHE A 298 19.85 -12.96 -14.69
N SER A 299 20.78 -13.38 -13.83
CA SER A 299 20.44 -13.97 -12.53
C SER A 299 21.40 -13.43 -11.48
N VAL A 300 20.91 -13.09 -10.30
CA VAL A 300 21.76 -12.68 -9.18
C VAL A 300 22.56 -13.89 -8.66
N THR A 301 23.89 -13.76 -8.62
CA THR A 301 24.83 -14.86 -8.32
C THR A 301 25.64 -14.66 -7.05
N SER A 302 25.58 -13.48 -6.41
CA SER A 302 26.22 -13.28 -5.11
C SER A 302 25.60 -12.13 -4.31
N THR A 303 25.81 -12.17 -2.99
CA THR A 303 25.34 -11.11 -2.07
C THR A 303 26.06 -9.77 -2.21
N GLN A 304 27.08 -9.69 -3.07
CA GLN A 304 27.76 -8.44 -3.45
C GLN A 304 27.11 -7.81 -4.70
N GLY A 305 26.00 -8.37 -5.19
CA GLY A 305 25.30 -7.90 -6.37
C GLY A 305 25.92 -8.35 -7.70
N ASN A 306 26.65 -9.47 -7.72
CA ASN A 306 27.11 -10.03 -8.99
C ASN A 306 25.93 -10.65 -9.76
N ILE A 307 25.89 -10.52 -11.08
CA ILE A 307 24.92 -11.16 -11.97
C ILE A 307 25.63 -12.05 -12.99
N SER A 308 25.03 -13.17 -13.36
CA SER A 308 25.34 -13.86 -14.61
C SER A 308 24.64 -13.14 -15.77
N SER A 309 25.16 -13.31 -16.98
CA SER A 309 24.55 -12.79 -18.20
C SER A 309 24.62 -13.84 -19.31
N LEU A 310 23.47 -14.07 -19.95
CA LEU A 310 23.34 -14.82 -21.19
C LEU A 310 23.06 -13.90 -22.38
N ALA A 311 23.20 -12.58 -22.21
CA ALA A 311 22.81 -11.59 -23.22
C ALA A 311 23.64 -11.69 -24.51
N SER A 312 22.97 -11.62 -25.66
CA SER A 312 23.58 -11.84 -26.98
C SER A 312 23.24 -10.72 -27.95
N GLU A 313 24.27 -10.04 -28.47
CA GLU A 313 24.13 -9.03 -29.54
C GLU A 313 23.44 -9.60 -30.78
N ASP A 314 23.74 -10.85 -31.12
CA ASP A 314 23.16 -11.52 -32.28
C ASP A 314 21.66 -11.79 -32.10
N TYR A 315 21.25 -12.11 -30.86
CA TYR A 315 19.84 -12.28 -30.52
C TYR A 315 19.10 -10.94 -30.65
N VAL A 316 19.61 -9.89 -30.02
CA VAL A 316 18.98 -8.56 -30.06
C VAL A 316 18.86 -8.05 -31.48
N ARG A 317 19.94 -8.16 -32.27
CA ARG A 317 19.91 -7.81 -33.69
C ARG A 317 18.81 -8.54 -34.46
N GLN A 318 18.66 -9.84 -34.26
CA GLN A 318 17.61 -10.62 -34.94
C GLN A 318 16.20 -10.24 -34.46
N ALA A 319 16.03 -9.90 -33.18
CA ALA A 319 14.77 -9.42 -32.62
C ALA A 319 14.39 -8.04 -33.21
N HIS A 320 15.32 -7.10 -33.24
CA HIS A 320 15.15 -5.79 -33.87
C HIS A 320 14.86 -5.89 -35.38
N GLU A 321 15.51 -6.82 -36.10
CA GLU A 321 15.22 -7.10 -37.52
C GLU A 321 13.78 -7.60 -37.75
N LYS A 322 13.16 -8.21 -36.73
CA LYS A 322 11.73 -8.61 -36.71
C LYS A 322 10.81 -7.51 -36.17
N GLY A 323 11.35 -6.37 -35.73
CA GLY A 323 10.59 -5.26 -35.14
C GLY A 323 10.17 -5.49 -33.69
N LEU A 324 10.85 -6.38 -32.97
CA LEU A 324 10.61 -6.66 -31.55
C LEU A 324 11.50 -5.76 -30.69
N GLU A 325 10.96 -5.24 -29.59
CA GLU A 325 11.79 -4.77 -28.47
C GLU A 325 12.32 -5.96 -27.66
N VAL A 326 13.50 -5.82 -27.06
CA VAL A 326 14.07 -6.83 -26.15
C VAL A 326 14.14 -6.28 -24.74
N TRP A 327 13.37 -6.87 -23.83
CA TRP A 327 13.41 -6.54 -22.40
C TRP A 327 14.14 -7.66 -21.65
N GLY A 328 15.40 -7.45 -21.29
CA GLY A 328 16.21 -8.50 -20.67
C GLY A 328 15.75 -8.79 -19.24
N LEU A 329 15.38 -10.04 -18.95
CA LEU A 329 14.87 -10.44 -17.64
C LEU A 329 15.99 -10.72 -16.64
N ILE A 330 15.85 -10.18 -15.42
CA ILE A 330 16.69 -10.47 -14.26
C ILE A 330 15.92 -11.19 -13.15
N ASP A 331 16.46 -12.31 -12.66
CA ASP A 331 15.88 -13.13 -11.59
C ASP A 331 16.72 -13.16 -10.29
N ASN A 332 16.07 -13.58 -9.20
CA ASN A 332 16.67 -13.91 -7.90
C ASN A 332 16.61 -15.42 -7.58
N PHE A 333 16.60 -16.29 -8.59
CA PHE A 333 16.25 -17.72 -8.41
C PHE A 333 17.39 -18.60 -7.89
N ASN A 334 18.58 -18.03 -7.70
CA ASN A 334 19.69 -18.77 -7.11
C ASN A 334 19.47 -18.95 -5.60
N GLU A 335 19.00 -20.15 -5.20
CA GLU A 335 18.71 -20.52 -3.81
C GLU A 335 19.93 -20.39 -2.86
N ASP A 336 21.17 -20.40 -3.39
CA ASP A 336 22.39 -20.21 -2.60
C ASP A 336 22.68 -18.73 -2.27
N VAL A 337 21.90 -17.79 -2.81
CA VAL A 337 22.08 -16.34 -2.62
C VAL A 337 20.90 -15.75 -1.86
N SER A 338 21.17 -15.18 -0.68
CA SER A 338 20.12 -14.51 0.10
C SER A 338 19.71 -13.19 -0.55
N THR A 339 18.43 -13.06 -0.90
CA THR A 339 17.85 -11.80 -1.40
C THR A 339 17.95 -10.71 -0.34
N LEU A 340 17.64 -11.02 0.93
CA LEU A 340 17.79 -10.10 2.05
C LEU A 340 19.21 -9.54 2.21
N GLU A 341 20.22 -10.42 2.29
CA GLU A 341 21.63 -9.98 2.46
C GLU A 341 22.13 -9.19 1.25
N THR A 342 21.56 -9.43 0.06
CA THR A 342 21.93 -8.70 -1.16
C THR A 342 21.26 -7.33 -1.20
N LEU A 343 19.92 -7.27 -1.13
CA LEU A 343 19.18 -6.04 -1.38
C LEU A 343 19.21 -5.06 -0.20
N SER A 344 19.51 -5.52 1.02
CA SER A 344 19.72 -4.62 2.17
C SER A 344 21.00 -3.78 2.07
N VAL A 345 21.91 -4.12 1.15
CA VAL A 345 23.21 -3.46 0.96
C VAL A 345 23.19 -2.59 -0.29
N ARG A 346 23.41 -1.27 -0.15
CA ARG A 346 23.36 -0.32 -1.27
C ARG A 346 24.41 -0.60 -2.33
N SER A 347 25.62 -0.93 -1.93
CA SER A 347 26.71 -1.24 -2.86
C SER A 347 26.39 -2.45 -3.73
N ALA A 348 25.68 -3.45 -3.19
CA ALA A 348 25.21 -4.61 -3.94
C ALA A 348 24.08 -4.23 -4.91
N ARG A 349 23.06 -3.47 -4.47
CA ARG A 349 22.01 -2.94 -5.36
C ARG A 349 22.60 -2.14 -6.52
N GLN A 350 23.52 -1.22 -6.22
CA GLN A 350 24.21 -0.42 -7.23
C GLN A 350 25.04 -1.29 -8.19
N HIS A 351 25.70 -2.33 -7.69
CA HIS A 351 26.49 -3.23 -8.53
C HIS A 351 25.61 -4.00 -9.53
N ILE A 352 24.43 -4.47 -9.11
CA ILE A 352 23.44 -5.09 -10.00
C ILE A 352 23.02 -4.09 -11.09
N ILE A 353 22.64 -2.88 -10.70
CA ILE A 353 22.21 -1.81 -11.63
C ILE A 353 23.31 -1.50 -12.64
N ASP A 354 24.55 -1.33 -12.18
CA ASP A 354 25.69 -1.00 -13.05
C ASP A 354 25.94 -2.10 -14.09
N MET A 355 25.83 -3.37 -13.70
CA MET A 355 26.01 -4.50 -14.61
C MET A 355 24.85 -4.64 -15.59
N LEU A 356 23.60 -4.46 -15.15
CA LEU A 356 22.44 -4.41 -16.04
C LEU A 356 22.59 -3.31 -17.09
N LEU A 357 22.97 -2.09 -16.69
CA LEU A 357 23.20 -0.99 -17.63
C LEU A 357 24.39 -1.25 -18.57
N SER A 358 25.44 -1.92 -18.08
CA SER A 358 26.56 -2.33 -18.92
C SER A 358 26.12 -3.30 -20.01
N GLU A 359 25.36 -4.33 -19.65
CA GLU A 359 24.85 -5.34 -20.58
C GLU A 359 23.82 -4.74 -21.54
N ALA A 360 22.89 -3.92 -21.03
CA ALA A 360 21.91 -3.23 -21.85
C ALA A 360 22.57 -2.40 -22.96
N ARG A 361 23.62 -1.63 -22.63
CA ARG A 361 24.38 -0.87 -23.63
C ARG A 361 25.21 -1.74 -24.56
N ARG A 362 25.70 -2.89 -24.08
CA ARG A 362 26.53 -3.81 -24.87
C ARG A 362 25.71 -4.45 -25.99
N VAL A 363 24.49 -4.90 -25.68
CA VAL A 363 23.64 -5.64 -26.62
C VAL A 363 22.55 -4.80 -27.26
N ASP A 364 22.40 -3.53 -26.87
CA ASP A 364 21.35 -2.61 -27.35
C ASP A 364 19.94 -3.01 -26.88
N LEU A 365 19.78 -3.29 -25.57
CA LEU A 365 18.47 -3.59 -24.98
C LEU A 365 17.53 -2.39 -25.01
N ASP A 366 16.24 -2.66 -25.17
CA ASP A 366 15.16 -1.67 -25.10
C ASP A 366 14.60 -1.54 -23.67
N GLY A 367 14.76 -2.58 -22.84
CA GLY A 367 14.25 -2.59 -21.48
C GLY A 367 14.87 -3.64 -20.57
N ILE A 368 14.50 -3.56 -19.29
CA ILE A 368 14.81 -4.51 -18.22
C ILE A 368 13.50 -5.01 -17.64
N ASN A 369 13.36 -6.32 -17.55
CA ASN A 369 12.25 -6.99 -16.89
C ASN A 369 12.74 -7.56 -15.55
N VAL A 370 12.16 -7.15 -14.43
CA VAL A 370 12.56 -7.66 -13.10
C VAL A 370 11.60 -8.75 -12.66
N ASP A 371 12.13 -9.94 -12.42
CA ASP A 371 11.38 -11.13 -12.00
C ASP A 371 11.91 -11.66 -10.66
N PHE A 372 11.61 -10.92 -9.59
CA PHE A 372 12.07 -11.26 -8.23
C PHE A 372 10.93 -11.93 -7.47
N GLU A 373 11.03 -13.24 -7.34
CA GLU A 373 9.99 -14.08 -6.76
C GLU A 373 10.32 -14.53 -5.33
N SER A 374 9.30 -15.08 -4.67
CA SER A 374 9.39 -15.66 -3.32
C SER A 374 9.95 -14.72 -2.25
N LEU A 375 9.70 -13.40 -2.39
CA LEU A 375 10.12 -12.41 -1.40
C LEU A 375 9.34 -12.58 -0.08
N THR A 376 10.03 -12.37 1.03
CA THR A 376 9.42 -12.16 2.35
C THR A 376 9.04 -10.68 2.55
N GLU A 377 8.21 -10.39 3.56
CA GLU A 377 7.87 -9.01 3.94
C GLU A 377 9.11 -8.17 4.28
N GLU A 378 10.11 -8.77 4.93
CA GLU A 378 11.38 -8.11 5.28
C GLU A 378 12.20 -7.76 4.03
N GLU A 379 12.24 -8.66 3.05
CA GLU A 379 12.94 -8.45 1.79
C GLU A 379 12.25 -7.41 0.90
N ALA A 380 10.92 -7.33 0.96
CA ALA A 380 10.14 -6.49 0.06
C ALA A 380 10.45 -4.98 0.23
N VAL A 381 10.77 -4.54 1.44
CA VAL A 381 11.19 -3.14 1.69
C VAL A 381 12.48 -2.82 0.94
N HIS A 382 13.43 -3.75 0.93
CA HIS A 382 14.70 -3.62 0.22
C HIS A 382 14.55 -3.78 -1.29
N PHE A 383 13.65 -4.66 -1.72
CA PHE A 383 13.27 -4.81 -3.12
C PHE A 383 12.69 -3.52 -3.69
N ILE A 384 11.75 -2.88 -2.99
CA ILE A 384 11.21 -1.58 -3.41
C ILE A 384 12.31 -0.52 -3.49
N GLN A 385 13.26 -0.51 -2.56
CA GLN A 385 14.40 0.40 -2.64
C GLN A 385 15.29 0.11 -3.86
N PHE A 386 15.51 -1.15 -4.22
CA PHE A 386 16.18 -1.53 -5.46
C PHE A 386 15.41 -1.04 -6.70
N ILE A 387 14.08 -1.22 -6.75
CA ILE A 387 13.24 -0.74 -7.85
C ILE A 387 13.29 0.79 -7.96
N ARG A 388 13.30 1.51 -6.84
CA ARG A 388 13.46 2.97 -6.81
C ARG A 388 14.75 3.39 -7.51
N GLU A 389 15.88 2.81 -7.11
CA GLU A 389 17.21 3.09 -7.67
C GLU A 389 17.30 2.66 -9.16
N LEU A 390 16.78 1.49 -9.50
CA LEU A 390 16.75 0.98 -10.88
C LEU A 390 15.87 1.83 -11.79
N SER A 391 14.72 2.33 -11.32
CA SER A 391 13.83 3.19 -12.11
C SER A 391 14.53 4.47 -12.57
N VAL A 392 15.34 5.07 -11.69
CA VAL A 392 16.14 6.26 -11.98
C VAL A 392 17.17 5.91 -13.07
N ALA A 393 17.87 4.81 -12.88
CA ALA A 393 18.86 4.33 -13.84
C ALA A 393 18.26 4.04 -15.22
N CYS A 394 17.15 3.33 -15.30
CA CYS A 394 16.46 3.01 -16.55
C CYS A 394 16.00 4.27 -17.29
N ARG A 395 15.31 5.19 -16.60
CA ARG A 395 14.83 6.45 -17.20
C ARG A 395 15.97 7.34 -17.69
N ASN A 396 17.08 7.42 -16.95
CA ASN A 396 18.27 8.16 -17.38
C ASN A 396 18.99 7.53 -18.59
N ASN A 397 18.71 6.26 -18.90
CA ASN A 397 19.26 5.54 -20.06
C ASN A 397 18.20 5.21 -21.12
N ASN A 398 16.98 5.74 -21.01
CA ASN A 398 15.86 5.46 -21.92
C ASN A 398 15.57 3.95 -22.09
N LEU A 399 15.64 3.19 -21.00
CA LEU A 399 15.27 1.78 -20.94
C LEU A 399 13.88 1.65 -20.33
N VAL A 400 13.04 0.80 -20.92
CA VAL A 400 11.77 0.39 -20.30
C VAL A 400 12.07 -0.42 -19.03
N LEU A 401 11.30 -0.19 -17.97
CA LEU A 401 11.30 -1.01 -16.76
C LEU A 401 9.94 -1.71 -16.61
N SER A 402 9.94 -3.04 -16.71
CA SER A 402 8.81 -3.90 -16.32
C SER A 402 9.13 -4.72 -15.07
N ILE A 403 8.10 -5.04 -14.28
CA ILE A 403 8.26 -5.84 -13.05
C ILE A 403 7.19 -6.93 -13.01
N ASP A 404 7.62 -8.18 -12.94
CA ASP A 404 6.77 -9.35 -12.80
C ASP A 404 6.34 -9.50 -11.34
N ASN A 405 5.05 -9.72 -11.12
CA ASN A 405 4.47 -9.85 -9.80
C ASN A 405 3.55 -11.08 -9.73
N PRO A 406 3.56 -11.81 -8.60
CA PRO A 406 2.54 -12.82 -8.34
C PRO A 406 1.16 -12.15 -8.24
N VAL A 407 0.11 -12.94 -8.50
CA VAL A 407 -1.29 -12.49 -8.33
C VAL A 407 -1.49 -11.88 -6.93
N PRO A 408 -2.14 -10.70 -6.82
CA PRO A 408 -2.47 -10.09 -5.54
C PRO A 408 -3.27 -11.05 -4.65
N GLN A 409 -2.62 -11.54 -3.58
CA GLN A 409 -3.24 -12.35 -2.52
C GLN A 409 -2.61 -11.97 -1.18
N TYR A 410 -1.81 -12.87 -0.59
CA TYR A 410 -1.00 -12.59 0.61
C TYR A 410 0.28 -11.80 0.31
N THR A 411 0.44 -11.31 -0.92
CA THR A 411 1.65 -10.67 -1.47
C THR A 411 1.57 -9.14 -1.50
N ALA A 412 0.67 -8.52 -0.74
CA ALA A 412 0.51 -7.06 -0.70
C ALA A 412 1.82 -6.31 -0.34
N PHE A 413 2.72 -6.97 0.41
CA PHE A 413 4.03 -6.45 0.76
C PHE A 413 4.96 -6.18 -0.43
N TYR A 414 4.69 -6.76 -1.63
CA TYR A 414 5.38 -6.38 -2.87
C TYR A 414 5.15 -4.91 -3.25
N ASN A 415 4.16 -4.24 -2.65
CA ASN A 415 3.86 -2.82 -2.84
C ASN A 415 3.75 -2.43 -4.33
N ARG A 416 2.85 -3.11 -5.05
CA ARG A 416 2.58 -2.85 -6.47
C ARG A 416 2.14 -1.40 -6.73
N ARG A 417 1.49 -0.73 -5.78
CA ARG A 417 1.16 0.70 -5.90
C ARG A 417 2.41 1.54 -6.12
N GLU A 418 3.45 1.34 -5.31
CA GLU A 418 4.72 2.03 -5.47
C GLU A 418 5.42 1.61 -6.78
N GLN A 419 5.39 0.32 -7.13
CA GLN A 419 5.91 -0.14 -8.42
C GLN A 419 5.21 0.54 -9.60
N GLY A 420 3.88 0.73 -9.55
CA GLY A 420 3.09 1.43 -10.56
C GLY A 420 3.45 2.91 -10.71
N ILE A 421 4.08 3.52 -9.71
CA ILE A 421 4.65 4.86 -9.80
C ILE A 421 6.02 4.81 -10.50
N LEU A 422 6.85 3.85 -10.14
CA LEU A 422 8.27 3.78 -10.53
C LEU A 422 8.51 3.15 -11.90
N ALA A 423 7.75 2.10 -12.24
CA ALA A 423 7.92 1.29 -13.44
C ALA A 423 7.07 1.81 -14.60
N ASP A 424 7.43 1.38 -15.81
CA ASP A 424 6.67 1.62 -17.02
C ASP A 424 5.51 0.64 -17.14
N TYR A 425 5.77 -0.63 -16.77
CA TYR A 425 4.77 -1.69 -16.74
C TYR A 425 4.88 -2.55 -15.48
N VAL A 426 3.74 -2.97 -14.97
CA VAL A 426 3.61 -4.00 -13.93
C VAL A 426 2.94 -5.20 -14.56
N ILE A 427 3.64 -6.33 -14.62
CA ILE A 427 3.16 -7.56 -15.22
C ILE A 427 2.66 -8.47 -14.10
N ILE A 428 1.38 -8.85 -14.16
CA ILE A 428 0.81 -9.82 -13.21
C ILE A 428 0.94 -11.20 -13.81
N MET A 429 1.63 -12.10 -13.14
CA MET A 429 1.70 -13.52 -13.52
C MET A 429 0.36 -14.19 -13.25
N GLY A 430 -0.62 -13.97 -14.13
CA GLY A 430 -1.99 -14.49 -14.07
C GLY A 430 -2.09 -16.00 -14.31
N TYR A 431 -1.15 -16.77 -13.77
CA TYR A 431 -1.04 -18.21 -13.88
C TYR A 431 -0.41 -18.78 -12.60
N ASP A 432 -0.19 -20.10 -12.58
CA ASP A 432 0.24 -20.87 -11.42
C ASP A 432 -0.73 -20.77 -10.22
N GLU A 433 -2.04 -20.70 -10.49
CA GLU A 433 -3.11 -20.83 -9.48
C GLU A 433 -2.96 -22.13 -8.67
N HIS A 434 -2.62 -23.23 -9.36
CA HIS A 434 -2.23 -24.50 -8.73
C HIS A 434 -0.88 -24.98 -9.26
N THR A 435 0.04 -25.29 -8.36
CA THR A 435 1.44 -25.63 -8.66
C THR A 435 1.83 -27.01 -8.12
N VAL A 436 3.09 -27.41 -8.35
CA VAL A 436 3.60 -28.63 -7.72
C VAL A 436 3.60 -28.47 -6.19
N GLY A 437 2.83 -29.32 -5.49
CA GLY A 437 2.67 -29.24 -4.03
C GLY A 437 1.33 -28.70 -3.55
N SER A 438 0.45 -28.22 -4.44
CA SER A 438 -0.94 -27.91 -4.06
C SER A 438 -1.64 -29.12 -3.47
N GLU A 439 -2.51 -28.89 -2.47
CA GLU A 439 -3.25 -29.96 -1.77
C GLU A 439 -4.23 -30.72 -2.69
N SER A 440 -4.66 -30.08 -3.77
CA SER A 440 -5.56 -30.63 -4.78
C SER A 440 -5.12 -30.28 -6.19
N ALA A 441 -5.50 -31.13 -7.14
CA ALA A 441 -5.41 -30.83 -8.56
C ALA A 441 -6.32 -29.66 -8.93
N GLY A 442 -5.84 -28.82 -9.85
CA GLY A 442 -6.59 -27.64 -10.27
C GLY A 442 -6.00 -26.98 -11.52
N SER A 443 -6.64 -25.88 -11.91
CA SER A 443 -6.24 -25.08 -13.06
C SER A 443 -4.91 -24.38 -12.82
N VAL A 444 -4.17 -24.15 -13.91
CA VAL A 444 -3.02 -23.24 -13.91
C VAL A 444 -3.48 -21.78 -13.93
N ALA A 445 -4.58 -21.46 -14.61
CA ALA A 445 -5.07 -20.09 -14.79
C ALA A 445 -6.58 -20.09 -15.08
N SER A 446 -7.42 -20.39 -14.09
CA SER A 446 -8.86 -20.29 -14.28
C SER A 446 -9.28 -18.83 -14.54
N LEU A 447 -10.32 -18.63 -15.35
CA LEU A 447 -10.78 -17.27 -15.67
C LEU A 447 -11.12 -16.42 -14.42
N PRO A 448 -11.79 -16.94 -13.38
CA PRO A 448 -12.03 -16.18 -12.15
C PRO A 448 -10.74 -15.76 -11.43
N PHE A 449 -9.72 -16.63 -11.40
CA PHE A 449 -8.42 -16.31 -10.80
C PHE A 449 -7.71 -15.18 -11.56
N VAL A 450 -7.73 -15.24 -12.90
CA VAL A 450 -7.17 -14.19 -13.76
C VAL A 450 -7.90 -12.86 -13.56
N GLU A 451 -9.24 -12.87 -13.56
CA GLU A 451 -10.07 -11.68 -13.35
C GLU A 451 -9.84 -11.06 -11.97
N GLU A 452 -9.73 -11.88 -10.92
CA GLU A 452 -9.40 -11.43 -9.58
C GLU A 452 -8.01 -10.77 -9.53
N GLY A 453 -7.01 -11.40 -10.14
CA GLY A 453 -5.66 -10.83 -10.22
C GLY A 453 -5.63 -9.47 -10.92
N ILE A 454 -6.33 -9.34 -12.04
CA ILE A 454 -6.47 -8.08 -12.78
C ILE A 454 -7.17 -7.02 -11.92
N THR A 455 -8.35 -7.32 -11.39
CA THR A 455 -9.18 -6.34 -10.67
C THR A 455 -8.52 -5.84 -9.38
N GLN A 456 -7.84 -6.72 -8.64
CA GLN A 456 -7.08 -6.31 -7.46
C GLN A 456 -5.89 -5.42 -7.84
N THR A 457 -5.17 -5.75 -8.92
CA THR A 457 -4.06 -4.94 -9.40
C THR A 457 -4.50 -3.55 -9.85
N LEU A 458 -5.65 -3.45 -10.52
CA LEU A 458 -6.22 -2.17 -10.97
C LEU A 458 -6.63 -1.24 -9.82
N SER A 459 -6.76 -1.75 -8.60
CA SER A 459 -6.95 -0.93 -7.40
C SER A 459 -5.66 -0.27 -6.87
N GLU A 460 -4.51 -0.69 -7.41
CA GLU A 460 -3.17 -0.27 -6.99
C GLU A 460 -2.39 0.41 -8.12
N VAL A 461 -2.57 -0.04 -9.37
CA VAL A 461 -1.79 0.37 -10.55
C VAL A 461 -2.73 0.84 -11.68
N PRO A 462 -2.45 1.97 -12.34
CA PRO A 462 -3.22 2.43 -13.49
C PRO A 462 -3.24 1.41 -14.64
N LYS A 463 -4.39 1.20 -15.26
CA LYS A 463 -4.60 0.16 -16.32
C LYS A 463 -3.61 0.27 -17.48
N GLU A 464 -3.21 1.49 -17.84
CA GLU A 464 -2.25 1.80 -18.91
C GLU A 464 -0.83 1.29 -18.63
N LYS A 465 -0.57 0.79 -17.41
CA LYS A 465 0.69 0.13 -17.03
C LYS A 465 0.53 -1.35 -16.70
N VAL A 466 -0.70 -1.87 -16.60
CA VAL A 466 -0.93 -3.26 -16.20
C VAL A 466 -0.89 -4.17 -17.41
N ILE A 467 -0.04 -5.20 -17.37
CA ILE A 467 0.01 -6.30 -18.34
C ILE A 467 -0.39 -7.58 -17.60
N ASN A 468 -1.23 -8.42 -18.20
CA ASN A 468 -1.58 -9.71 -17.59
C ASN A 468 -0.86 -10.86 -18.31
N GLY A 469 -0.15 -11.66 -17.52
CA GLY A 469 0.49 -12.91 -17.93
C GLY A 469 -0.52 -14.03 -18.17
N VAL A 470 -0.33 -14.83 -19.21
CA VAL A 470 -1.11 -16.04 -19.53
C VAL A 470 -0.18 -17.22 -19.81
N PRO A 471 -0.59 -18.46 -19.45
CA PRO A 471 0.25 -19.63 -19.67
C PRO A 471 -0.03 -20.30 -21.02
N PHE A 472 1.03 -20.77 -21.68
CA PHE A 472 0.99 -21.72 -22.79
C PHE A 472 1.20 -23.17 -22.32
N TYR A 473 0.97 -23.43 -21.04
CA TYR A 473 1.10 -24.74 -20.46
C TYR A 473 -0.06 -25.04 -19.53
N THR A 474 -0.25 -26.33 -19.31
CA THR A 474 -1.12 -26.86 -18.28
C THR A 474 -0.34 -27.87 -17.43
N ARG A 475 -1.01 -28.46 -16.44
CA ARG A 475 -0.48 -29.53 -15.61
C ARG A 475 -1.25 -30.82 -15.83
N LEU A 476 -0.52 -31.90 -16.09
CA LEU A 476 -1.05 -33.25 -15.94
C LEU A 476 -1.00 -33.64 -14.47
N TRP A 477 -2.18 -33.76 -13.86
CA TRP A 477 -2.33 -34.21 -12.49
C TRP A 477 -2.56 -35.71 -12.42
N THR A 478 -1.89 -36.37 -11.48
CA THR A 478 -2.16 -37.75 -11.10
C THR A 478 -2.61 -37.78 -9.65
N GLU A 479 -3.88 -38.12 -9.42
CA GLU A 479 -4.42 -38.44 -8.10
C GLU A 479 -4.38 -39.95 -7.91
N ALA A 480 -3.35 -40.44 -7.24
CA ALA A 480 -3.14 -41.86 -7.03
C ALA A 480 -4.13 -42.43 -5.98
N ASN A 481 -4.45 -43.72 -6.10
CA ASN A 481 -5.38 -44.42 -5.19
C ASN A 481 -4.96 -44.41 -3.71
N ASN A 482 -3.70 -44.13 -3.42
CA ASN A 482 -3.16 -43.99 -2.07
C ASN A 482 -3.29 -42.57 -1.49
N GLY A 483 -3.92 -41.64 -2.23
CA GLY A 483 -4.10 -40.24 -1.86
C GLY A 483 -2.92 -39.32 -2.24
N THR A 484 -1.90 -39.83 -2.93
CA THR A 484 -0.80 -38.98 -3.43
C THR A 484 -1.26 -38.18 -4.65
N VAL A 485 -1.02 -36.87 -4.63
CA VAL A 485 -1.25 -35.98 -5.76
C VAL A 485 0.10 -35.53 -6.31
N THR A 486 0.33 -35.72 -7.61
CA THR A 486 1.53 -35.24 -8.31
C THR A 486 1.12 -34.50 -9.57
N SER A 487 1.94 -33.56 -10.03
CA SER A 487 1.75 -32.90 -11.32
C SER A 487 3.03 -32.82 -12.14
N GLU A 488 2.88 -32.82 -13.46
CA GLU A 488 3.93 -32.46 -14.40
C GLU A 488 3.42 -31.38 -15.36
N VAL A 489 4.33 -30.51 -15.82
CA VAL A 489 4.00 -29.45 -16.78
C VAL A 489 3.91 -30.05 -18.18
N CYS A 490 2.90 -29.66 -18.95
CA CYS A 490 2.72 -30.03 -20.34
C CYS A 490 2.51 -28.78 -21.19
N SER A 491 3.23 -28.66 -22.31
CA SER A 491 2.88 -27.71 -23.36
C SER A 491 1.50 -28.02 -23.95
N MET A 492 0.94 -27.11 -24.74
CA MET A 492 -0.38 -27.30 -25.36
C MET A 492 -0.43 -28.61 -26.20
N ASP A 493 0.53 -28.82 -27.10
CA ASP A 493 0.62 -30.05 -27.91
C ASP A 493 0.84 -31.32 -27.08
N GLN A 494 1.62 -31.24 -25.99
CA GLN A 494 1.83 -32.37 -25.10
C GLN A 494 0.54 -32.75 -24.38
N ALA A 495 -0.25 -31.75 -23.96
CA ALA A 495 -1.52 -31.97 -23.31
C ALA A 495 -2.52 -32.69 -24.22
N ASP A 496 -2.66 -32.25 -25.48
CA ASP A 496 -3.50 -32.92 -26.48
C ASP A 496 -3.06 -34.37 -26.72
N ALA A 497 -1.76 -34.60 -26.88
CA ALA A 497 -1.22 -35.94 -27.07
C ALA A 497 -1.52 -36.84 -25.86
N TYR A 498 -1.47 -36.31 -24.64
CA TYR A 498 -1.82 -37.04 -23.41
C TYR A 498 -3.31 -37.39 -23.35
N VAL A 499 -4.17 -36.42 -23.67
CA VAL A 499 -5.63 -36.58 -23.75
C VAL A 499 -5.99 -37.70 -24.73
N GLU A 500 -5.42 -37.68 -25.94
CA GLU A 500 -5.65 -38.70 -26.95
C GLU A 500 -5.10 -40.08 -26.55
N GLN A 501 -3.85 -40.12 -26.06
CA GLN A 501 -3.17 -41.37 -25.69
C GLN A 501 -3.91 -42.12 -24.58
N HIS A 502 -4.49 -41.41 -23.62
CA HIS A 502 -5.17 -42.00 -22.47
C HIS A 502 -6.69 -42.06 -22.62
N GLY A 503 -7.23 -41.57 -23.75
CA GLY A 503 -8.67 -41.55 -24.01
C GLY A 503 -9.42 -40.75 -22.95
N MET A 504 -8.88 -39.60 -22.56
CA MET A 504 -9.48 -38.74 -21.53
C MET A 504 -10.81 -38.17 -22.03
N GLU A 505 -11.81 -38.17 -21.17
CA GLU A 505 -13.09 -37.52 -21.47
C GLU A 505 -12.90 -36.01 -21.31
N VAL A 506 -13.20 -35.25 -22.37
CA VAL A 506 -13.03 -33.79 -22.42
C VAL A 506 -14.39 -33.11 -22.48
N TYR A 507 -14.58 -32.08 -21.65
CA TYR A 507 -15.71 -31.17 -21.75
C TYR A 507 -15.32 -29.74 -21.36
N TRP A 508 -16.02 -28.76 -21.94
CA TRP A 508 -15.88 -27.37 -21.56
C TRP A 508 -16.44 -27.12 -20.16
N ASN A 509 -15.58 -26.73 -19.22
CA ASN A 509 -15.97 -26.34 -17.88
C ASN A 509 -16.14 -24.81 -17.81
N THR A 510 -17.39 -24.35 -17.77
CA THR A 510 -17.73 -22.93 -17.75
C THR A 510 -17.31 -22.20 -16.48
N ASP A 511 -17.12 -22.91 -15.36
CA ASP A 511 -16.79 -22.27 -14.08
C ASP A 511 -15.34 -21.75 -14.07
N VAL A 512 -14.45 -22.40 -14.83
CA VAL A 512 -13.04 -22.04 -14.98
C VAL A 512 -12.70 -21.55 -16.39
N SER A 513 -13.65 -21.65 -17.32
CA SER A 513 -13.52 -21.35 -18.75
C SER A 513 -12.32 -22.03 -19.41
N GLN A 514 -12.26 -23.35 -19.25
CA GLN A 514 -11.25 -24.22 -19.85
C GLN A 514 -11.88 -25.56 -20.24
N ASN A 515 -11.30 -26.25 -21.22
CA ASN A 515 -11.58 -27.66 -21.42
C ASN A 515 -10.95 -28.48 -20.30
N TYR A 516 -11.79 -29.19 -19.55
CA TYR A 516 -11.33 -30.13 -18.52
C TYR A 516 -11.28 -31.54 -19.10
N ALA A 517 -10.20 -32.26 -18.83
CA ALA A 517 -9.99 -33.62 -19.27
C ALA A 517 -9.74 -34.54 -18.06
N GLU A 518 -10.38 -35.71 -18.03
CA GLU A 518 -10.07 -36.75 -17.03
C GLU A 518 -10.09 -38.18 -17.57
N ALA A 519 -9.29 -39.06 -16.95
CA ALA A 519 -9.36 -40.50 -17.18
C ALA A 519 -9.09 -41.30 -15.91
N ALA A 520 -9.90 -42.34 -15.69
CA ALA A 520 -9.62 -43.34 -14.68
C ALA A 520 -8.53 -44.30 -15.17
N THR A 521 -7.57 -44.61 -14.30
CA THR A 521 -6.49 -45.58 -14.55
C THR A 521 -6.43 -46.61 -13.42
N ASP A 522 -5.69 -47.70 -13.63
CA ASP A 522 -5.44 -48.70 -12.58
C ASP A 522 -4.74 -48.11 -11.33
N LYS A 523 -4.08 -46.96 -11.47
CA LYS A 523 -3.27 -46.33 -10.43
C LYS A 523 -3.93 -45.13 -9.75
N GLY A 524 -5.05 -44.64 -10.28
CA GLY A 524 -5.69 -43.40 -9.84
C GLY A 524 -6.42 -42.68 -10.97
N VAL A 525 -6.60 -41.38 -10.83
CA VAL A 525 -7.26 -40.53 -11.84
C VAL A 525 -6.25 -39.55 -12.42
N LEU A 526 -6.24 -39.42 -13.75
CA LEU A 526 -5.53 -38.36 -14.46
C LEU A 526 -6.48 -37.19 -14.68
N LYS A 527 -6.00 -35.95 -14.47
CA LYS A 527 -6.79 -34.72 -14.68
C LYS A 527 -5.98 -33.63 -15.34
N MET A 528 -6.61 -32.84 -16.20
CA MET A 528 -6.02 -31.66 -16.85
C MET A 528 -7.06 -30.55 -17.01
N TRP A 529 -6.60 -29.31 -16.92
CA TRP A 529 -7.35 -28.10 -17.28
C TRP A 529 -6.62 -27.46 -18.44
N LEU A 530 -7.08 -27.73 -19.66
CA LEU A 530 -6.35 -27.43 -20.87
C LEU A 530 -6.28 -25.91 -21.10
N GLU A 531 -5.13 -25.47 -21.59
CA GLU A 531 -4.98 -24.17 -22.23
C GLU A 531 -5.04 -24.39 -23.74
N ASP A 532 -6.09 -23.87 -24.36
CA ASP A 532 -6.38 -23.99 -25.78
C ASP A 532 -6.87 -22.65 -26.35
N GLU A 533 -7.25 -22.64 -27.63
CA GLU A 533 -7.75 -21.44 -28.31
C GLU A 533 -8.96 -20.83 -27.59
N GLU A 534 -9.85 -21.66 -27.06
CA GLU A 534 -11.09 -21.22 -26.43
C GLU A 534 -10.81 -20.60 -25.05
N SER A 535 -9.98 -21.25 -24.22
CA SER A 535 -9.59 -20.72 -22.91
C SER A 535 -8.75 -19.44 -23.02
N LEU A 536 -7.82 -19.38 -23.97
CA LEU A 536 -7.02 -18.19 -24.22
C LEU A 536 -7.88 -17.04 -24.74
N GLU A 537 -8.84 -17.31 -25.63
CA GLU A 537 -9.77 -16.28 -26.11
C GLU A 537 -10.60 -15.68 -24.97
N GLU A 538 -11.07 -16.47 -24.01
CA GLU A 538 -11.78 -15.93 -22.84
C GLU A 538 -10.87 -15.03 -21.98
N LYS A 539 -9.61 -15.41 -21.76
CA LYS A 539 -8.64 -14.55 -21.06
C LYS A 539 -8.36 -13.26 -21.83
N MET A 540 -8.25 -13.32 -23.16
CA MET A 540 -8.02 -12.14 -24.00
C MET A 540 -9.18 -11.14 -23.96
N LYS A 541 -10.41 -11.61 -23.76
CA LYS A 541 -11.56 -10.71 -23.54
C LYS A 541 -11.40 -9.89 -22.27
N LEU A 542 -10.82 -10.42 -21.20
CA LEU A 542 -10.54 -9.64 -19.98
C LEU A 542 -9.52 -8.51 -20.27
N ILE A 543 -8.48 -8.79 -21.06
CA ILE A 543 -7.49 -7.77 -21.46
C ILE A 543 -8.17 -6.59 -22.17
N GLN A 544 -9.14 -6.89 -23.05
CA GLN A 544 -9.93 -5.88 -23.74
C GLN A 544 -10.95 -5.19 -22.82
N GLU A 545 -11.65 -5.94 -21.97
CA GLU A 545 -12.70 -5.45 -21.07
C GLU A 545 -12.15 -4.44 -20.07
N TYR A 546 -11.01 -4.76 -19.44
CA TYR A 546 -10.34 -3.86 -18.51
C TYR A 546 -9.42 -2.84 -19.17
N ASP A 547 -9.27 -2.92 -20.50
CA ASP A 547 -8.41 -2.05 -21.31
C ASP A 547 -6.97 -1.97 -20.76
N LEU A 548 -6.39 -3.15 -20.50
CA LEU A 548 -5.04 -3.28 -19.95
C LEU A 548 -3.98 -2.81 -20.95
N ALA A 549 -2.79 -2.49 -20.44
CA ALA A 549 -1.64 -2.11 -21.27
C ALA A 549 -1.18 -3.23 -22.20
N GLY A 550 -1.46 -4.49 -21.88
CA GLY A 550 -1.03 -5.61 -22.69
C GLY A 550 -1.29 -6.98 -22.11
N VAL A 551 -0.70 -7.97 -22.79
CA VAL A 551 -0.64 -9.39 -22.41
C VAL A 551 0.82 -9.85 -22.47
N ALA A 552 1.16 -10.81 -21.61
CA ALA A 552 2.45 -11.49 -21.66
C ALA A 552 2.27 -13.02 -21.65
N GLU A 553 3.00 -13.76 -22.48
CA GLU A 553 2.79 -15.21 -22.64
C GLU A 553 3.95 -16.04 -22.09
N TRP A 554 3.67 -16.89 -21.10
CA TRP A 554 4.62 -17.84 -20.52
C TRP A 554 4.35 -19.27 -21.02
N LYS A 555 5.16 -19.82 -21.91
CA LYS A 555 6.35 -19.23 -22.51
C LYS A 555 6.48 -19.67 -23.95
N LEU A 556 7.27 -18.91 -24.71
CA LEU A 556 7.57 -19.22 -26.09
C LEU A 556 8.10 -20.66 -26.25
N GLY A 557 7.58 -21.34 -27.27
CA GLY A 557 7.85 -22.74 -27.61
C GLY A 557 6.90 -23.74 -26.96
N PHE A 558 5.96 -23.32 -26.12
CA PHE A 558 4.94 -24.20 -25.51
C PHE A 558 3.55 -24.04 -26.15
N GLU A 559 3.36 -23.00 -26.96
CA GLU A 559 2.13 -22.71 -27.67
C GLU A 559 1.88 -23.59 -28.89
N ARG A 560 0.65 -23.51 -29.40
CA ARG A 560 0.29 -23.89 -30.77
C ARG A 560 0.27 -22.66 -31.67
N ASP A 561 0.53 -22.84 -32.96
CA ASP A 561 0.65 -21.75 -33.94
C ASP A 561 -0.62 -20.86 -34.04
N ASP A 562 -1.80 -21.42 -33.79
CA ASP A 562 -3.10 -20.76 -33.92
C ASP A 562 -3.42 -19.76 -32.80
N VAL A 563 -2.81 -19.90 -31.62
CA VAL A 563 -3.06 -18.97 -30.50
C VAL A 563 -2.58 -17.56 -30.80
N TRP A 564 -1.53 -17.40 -31.62
CA TRP A 564 -0.99 -16.09 -31.98
C TRP A 564 -2.02 -15.21 -32.72
N ALA A 565 -2.84 -15.82 -33.57
CA ALA A 565 -3.91 -15.11 -34.27
C ALA A 565 -5.04 -14.68 -33.32
N ILE A 566 -5.29 -15.48 -32.28
CA ILE A 566 -6.29 -15.17 -31.25
C ILE A 566 -5.80 -14.02 -30.39
N ILE A 567 -4.56 -14.07 -29.90
CA ILE A 567 -3.98 -12.99 -29.09
C ILE A 567 -3.98 -11.68 -29.88
N SER A 568 -3.45 -11.71 -31.11
CA SER A 568 -3.35 -10.52 -31.97
C SER A 568 -4.70 -9.83 -32.20
N LYS A 569 -5.80 -10.58 -32.27
CA LYS A 569 -7.16 -10.02 -32.45
C LYS A 569 -7.57 -9.06 -31.32
N TYR A 570 -7.04 -9.22 -30.11
CA TYR A 570 -7.42 -8.43 -28.94
C TYR A 570 -6.41 -7.35 -28.57
N VAL A 571 -5.17 -7.45 -29.04
CA VAL A 571 -4.08 -6.54 -28.63
C VAL A 571 -3.47 -5.71 -29.77
N GLN A 572 -3.99 -5.80 -31.00
CA GLN A 572 -3.50 -5.05 -32.17
C GLN A 572 -4.55 -4.20 -32.87
#